data_AF-A0A9P7B371-F1
#
_entry.id   AF-A0A9P7B371-F1
#
_cell.length_a   1.000
_cell.length_b   1.000
_cell.length_c   1.000
_cell.angle_alpha   90.00
_cell.angle_beta   90.00
_cell.angle_gamma   90.00
#
_symmetry.space_group_name_H-M   'P 1'
#
loop_
_entity.id
_entity.type
_entity.pdbx_description
1 polymer ?
#
loop_
_entity_poly.entity_id
_entity_poly.type
_entity_poly.pdbx_seq_one_letter_code
_entity_poly.pdbx_strand_id
1 'polypeptide(L)'
;MQTNRIVSSPIIRSPSLLPRPQPRRPRTLTPPLPPSLLLLLRALLVLLVLWAEILSFRVAASWSCGFDDSPSVKGRVWDGSIPPPPPPSSGKSSSFSSASSRGWTADDRWKLAAEAHRPEGIPFHVLVVADPQLLDMRSYPGRNLFFKWLGVKMTDLYARKSWRAVSRLSRGKSGGRVDAVVWLGDLLDSGTEMVDKKEHLRYVHRFHRNFPLPRASTSLFSTLSRYGHRGSSHLVPPIPSILVPGNHDLGLHSPSSSLAAYARERFSEGFGPTWGEREWNGWSVVWVDAMALLEPEFVQGDIGGEYSEMKQWLDDLGDGEFSLIATEDLEF
;
A
#
# COMPACT_ATOMS: atom_id res chain seq x y z
N MET A 1 -18.91 -10.50 -74.07
CA MET A 1 -18.19 -11.75 -74.44
C MET A 1 -16.71 -11.56 -74.14
N GLN A 2 -16.11 -12.61 -73.57
CA GLN A 2 -14.69 -12.84 -73.29
C GLN A 2 -13.75 -12.20 -74.35
N THR A 3 -12.54 -11.74 -74.00
CA THR A 3 -11.38 -12.64 -73.88
C THR A 3 -10.26 -12.13 -72.96
N ASN A 4 -9.87 -12.99 -72.02
CA ASN A 4 -8.54 -13.01 -71.41
C ASN A 4 -7.51 -13.63 -72.39
N ARG A 5 -6.31 -13.04 -72.48
CA ARG A 5 -4.98 -13.72 -72.41
C ARG A 5 -3.86 -12.65 -72.57
N ILE A 6 -3.07 -12.31 -71.54
CA ILE A 6 -1.77 -12.90 -71.12
C ILE A 6 -0.86 -13.14 -72.35
N VAL A 7 0.36 -12.63 -72.55
CA VAL A 7 1.55 -12.40 -71.71
C VAL A 7 2.45 -11.41 -72.47
N SER A 8 3.09 -10.44 -71.81
CA SER A 8 4.46 -10.06 -72.18
C SER A 8 5.22 -9.71 -70.91
N SER A 9 6.18 -10.57 -70.59
CA SER A 9 7.13 -10.53 -69.49
C SER A 9 7.84 -9.17 -69.39
N PRO A 10 7.95 -8.59 -68.19
CA PRO A 10 8.91 -7.51 -67.97
C PRO A 10 10.32 -8.11 -67.98
N ILE A 11 11.13 -7.61 -68.89
CA ILE A 11 12.56 -7.88 -69.06
C ILE A 11 13.24 -7.88 -67.69
N ILE A 12 13.73 -9.04 -67.27
CA ILE A 12 14.67 -9.18 -66.16
C ILE A 12 15.96 -8.50 -66.60
N ARG A 13 16.12 -7.23 -66.26
CA ARG A 13 17.41 -6.55 -66.35
C ARG A 13 18.26 -7.06 -65.18
N SER A 14 19.33 -7.77 -65.52
CA SER A 14 20.44 -8.12 -64.64
C SER A 14 20.77 -6.97 -63.67
N PRO A 15 20.94 -7.22 -62.37
CA PRO A 15 21.33 -6.18 -61.42
C PRO A 15 22.72 -5.67 -61.81
N SER A 16 22.78 -4.41 -62.22
CA SER A 16 24.04 -3.71 -62.43
C SER A 16 24.83 -3.73 -61.12
N LEU A 17 25.99 -4.39 -61.11
CA LEU A 17 26.97 -4.41 -60.01
C LEU A 17 27.71 -3.07 -59.87
N LEU A 18 27.01 -1.95 -60.06
CA LEU A 18 27.54 -0.61 -59.81
C LEU A 18 26.89 -0.07 -58.53
N PRO A 19 27.67 0.39 -57.54
CA PRO A 19 27.12 0.90 -56.31
C PRO A 19 26.23 2.10 -56.61
N ARG A 20 24.94 1.95 -56.29
CA ARG A 20 23.96 3.03 -56.35
C ARG A 20 24.50 4.19 -55.48
N PRO A 21 24.68 5.41 -56.01
CA PRO A 21 25.17 6.51 -55.20
C PRO A 21 24.20 6.72 -54.04
N GLN A 22 24.68 6.56 -52.82
CA GLN A 22 23.86 6.77 -51.63
C GLN A 22 23.30 8.20 -51.67
N PRO A 23 22.02 8.41 -51.30
CA PRO A 23 21.49 9.75 -51.19
C PRO A 23 22.37 10.54 -50.21
N ARG A 24 22.99 11.62 -50.70
CA ARG A 24 23.81 12.51 -49.89
C ARG A 24 22.95 12.98 -48.72
N ARG A 25 23.30 12.56 -47.50
CA ARG A 25 22.71 13.10 -46.27
C ARG A 25 22.81 14.62 -46.33
N PRO A 26 21.72 15.38 -46.10
CA PRO A 26 21.82 16.83 -46.03
C PRO A 26 22.88 17.19 -44.99
N ARG A 27 23.89 17.94 -45.42
CA ARG A 27 24.94 18.47 -44.52
C ARG A 27 24.25 19.40 -43.54
N THR A 28 24.09 18.96 -42.30
CA THR A 28 23.75 19.84 -41.19
C THR A 28 24.89 20.85 -41.04
N LEU A 29 24.60 22.13 -41.27
CA LEU A 29 25.57 23.25 -41.28
C LEU A 29 26.12 23.61 -39.89
N THR A 30 25.75 22.85 -38.84
CA THR A 30 26.27 23.01 -37.50
C THR A 30 27.21 21.85 -37.15
N PRO A 31 28.45 22.11 -36.68
CA PRO A 31 29.30 21.05 -36.18
C PRO A 31 28.59 20.39 -34.98
N PRO A 32 28.59 19.04 -34.87
CA PRO A 32 28.03 18.40 -33.69
C PRO A 32 28.79 18.91 -32.46
N LEU A 33 28.05 19.39 -31.46
CA LEU A 33 28.62 19.82 -30.19
C LEU A 33 29.60 18.74 -29.68
N PRO A 34 30.76 19.12 -29.09
CA PRO A 34 31.70 18.15 -28.59
C PRO A 34 31.00 17.18 -27.61
N PRO A 35 31.32 15.88 -27.65
CA PRO A 35 30.59 14.86 -26.89
C PRO A 35 30.59 15.14 -25.38
N SER A 36 31.64 15.76 -24.85
CA SER A 36 31.71 16.24 -23.45
C SER A 36 30.66 17.30 -23.14
N LEU A 37 30.43 18.24 -24.06
CA LEU A 37 29.41 19.29 -23.93
C LEU A 37 28.00 18.70 -24.03
N LEU A 38 27.78 17.72 -24.91
CA LEU A 38 26.49 17.00 -24.99
C LEU A 38 26.20 16.23 -23.70
N LEU A 39 27.21 15.56 -23.12
CA LEU A 39 27.06 14.87 -21.83
C LEU A 39 26.77 15.84 -20.69
N LEU A 40 27.48 16.96 -20.64
CA LEU A 40 27.26 18.02 -19.65
C LEU A 40 25.85 18.62 -19.79
N LEU A 41 25.39 18.88 -21.01
CA LEU A 41 24.05 19.40 -21.27
C LEU A 41 22.95 18.40 -20.86
N ARG A 42 23.16 17.11 -21.13
CA ARG A 42 22.27 16.03 -20.64
C ARG A 42 22.26 15.94 -19.12
N ALA A 43 23.42 16.04 -18.48
CA ALA A 43 23.53 16.02 -17.02
C ALA A 43 22.81 17.23 -16.38
N LEU A 44 22.97 18.42 -16.96
CA LEU A 44 22.27 19.63 -16.53
C LEU A 44 20.74 19.52 -16.71
N LEU A 45 20.28 18.96 -17.83
CA LEU A 45 18.85 18.69 -18.05
C LEU A 45 18.28 17.75 -16.98
N VAL A 46 18.98 16.66 -16.68
CA VAL A 46 18.57 15.73 -15.61
C VAL A 46 18.54 16.44 -14.26
N LEU A 47 19.56 17.25 -13.95
CA LEU A 47 19.63 17.99 -12.69
C LEU A 47 18.51 19.02 -12.57
N LEU A 48 18.15 19.70 -13.67
CA LEU A 48 17.03 20.63 -13.72
C LEU A 48 15.68 19.93 -13.54
N VAL A 49 15.47 18.77 -14.16
CA VAL A 49 14.25 17.96 -13.95
C VAL A 49 14.15 17.51 -12.49
N LEU A 50 15.23 17.00 -11.91
CA LEU A 50 15.26 16.62 -10.48
C LEU A 50 15.01 17.82 -9.56
N TRP A 51 15.57 18.99 -9.89
CA TRP A 51 15.35 20.21 -9.13
C TRP A 51 13.89 20.70 -9.22
N ALA A 52 13.31 20.67 -10.42
CA ALA A 52 11.90 21.01 -10.64
C ALA A 52 10.97 20.05 -9.87
N GLU A 53 11.24 18.74 -9.87
CA GLU A 53 10.51 17.73 -9.08
C GLU A 53 10.58 17.99 -7.57
N ILE A 54 11.75 18.41 -7.07
CA ILE A 54 11.92 18.76 -5.66
C ILE A 54 11.16 20.06 -5.33
N LEU A 55 11.22 21.05 -6.21
CA LEU A 55 10.56 22.33 -6.02
C LEU A 55 9.03 22.20 -6.08
N SER A 56 8.49 21.58 -7.12
CA SER A 56 7.06 21.32 -7.29
C SER A 56 6.49 20.59 -6.07
N PHE A 57 7.24 19.65 -5.50
CA PHE A 57 6.84 19.02 -4.25
C PHE A 57 6.90 19.96 -3.04
N ARG A 58 7.95 20.75 -2.87
CA ARG A 58 8.02 21.69 -1.74
C ARG A 58 6.86 22.68 -1.77
N VAL A 59 6.45 23.09 -2.97
CA VAL A 59 5.29 23.94 -3.20
C VAL A 59 3.99 23.17 -2.90
N ALA A 60 3.79 21.98 -3.48
CA ALA A 60 2.58 21.18 -3.24
C ALA A 60 2.42 20.76 -1.77
N ALA A 61 3.53 20.40 -1.11
CA ALA A 61 3.55 20.06 0.31
C ALA A 61 3.48 21.28 1.24
N SER A 62 3.67 22.51 0.73
CA SER A 62 3.44 23.76 1.48
C SER A 62 2.01 24.27 1.34
N TRP A 63 1.21 23.71 0.43
CA TRP A 63 -0.22 24.01 0.37
C TRP A 63 -0.89 23.28 1.54
N SER A 64 -1.60 24.04 2.37
CA SER A 64 -2.27 23.56 3.57
C SER A 64 -3.45 22.66 3.21
N CYS A 65 -3.19 21.40 2.86
CA CYS A 65 -4.22 20.37 2.82
C CYS A 65 -4.37 19.82 4.25
N GLY A 66 -5.37 20.29 4.99
CA GLY A 66 -5.77 19.66 6.25
C GLY A 66 -6.63 18.43 5.97
N PHE A 67 -6.59 17.43 6.86
CA PHE A 67 -7.74 16.52 6.97
C PHE A 67 -8.92 17.35 7.44
N ASP A 68 -10.03 17.24 6.71
CA ASP A 68 -11.27 17.90 7.07
C ASP A 68 -11.91 17.13 8.22
N ASP A 69 -11.90 17.73 9.40
CA ASP A 69 -12.61 17.22 10.58
C ASP A 69 -14.11 17.53 10.49
N SER A 70 -14.55 18.19 9.42
CA SER A 70 -15.97 18.48 9.22
C SER A 70 -16.76 17.18 9.18
N PRO A 71 -17.90 17.16 9.89
CA PRO A 71 -18.77 16.02 9.90
C PRO A 71 -19.15 15.60 8.47
N SER A 72 -18.88 14.33 8.11
CA SER A 72 -19.44 13.74 6.90
C SER A 72 -20.95 13.98 6.87
N VAL A 73 -21.42 14.68 5.84
CA VAL A 73 -22.85 15.03 5.64
C VAL A 73 -23.72 13.77 5.42
N LYS A 74 -23.10 12.59 5.37
CA LYS A 74 -23.72 11.28 5.10
C LYS A 74 -23.34 10.25 6.16
N GLY A 75 -23.18 10.67 7.43
CA GLY A 75 -22.98 9.75 8.55
C GLY A 75 -24.07 8.68 8.56
N ARG A 76 -23.73 7.47 8.14
CA ARG A 76 -24.61 6.32 8.18
C ARG A 76 -23.94 5.24 9.00
N VAL A 77 -24.72 4.58 9.85
CA VAL A 77 -24.30 3.45 10.67
C VAL A 77 -24.96 2.20 10.10
N TRP A 78 -24.16 1.15 9.93
CA TRP A 78 -24.65 -0.16 9.55
C TRP A 78 -25.28 -0.85 10.77
N ASP A 79 -26.48 -1.39 10.63
CA ASP A 79 -27.23 -2.06 11.69
C ASP A 79 -26.91 -3.56 11.82
N GLY A 80 -25.97 -4.08 11.03
CA GLY A 80 -25.57 -5.49 11.05
C GLY A 80 -26.46 -6.40 10.20
N SER A 81 -27.50 -5.90 9.54
CA SER A 81 -28.45 -6.75 8.81
C SER A 81 -27.87 -7.30 7.50
N ILE A 82 -27.41 -8.55 7.52
CA ILE A 82 -26.98 -9.25 6.30
C ILE A 82 -28.25 -9.59 5.48
N PRO A 83 -28.36 -9.16 4.21
CA PRO A 83 -29.51 -9.51 3.38
C PRO A 83 -29.57 -11.04 3.19
N PRO A 84 -30.76 -11.66 3.25
CA PRO A 84 -30.88 -13.11 3.09
C PRO A 84 -30.36 -13.54 1.71
N PRO A 85 -29.77 -14.74 1.61
CA PRO A 85 -29.30 -15.25 0.33
C PRO A 85 -30.44 -15.31 -0.69
N PRO A 86 -30.20 -14.96 -1.96
CA PRO A 86 -31.24 -15.00 -2.97
C PRO A 86 -31.80 -16.42 -3.12
N PRO A 87 -33.13 -16.59 -3.30
CA PRO A 87 -33.72 -17.90 -3.47
C PRO A 87 -33.18 -18.59 -4.73
N PRO A 88 -33.04 -19.94 -4.74
CA PRO A 88 -32.33 -20.70 -5.76
C PRO A 88 -33.01 -20.76 -7.15
N SER A 89 -33.90 -19.84 -7.52
CA SER A 89 -34.73 -20.01 -8.73
C SER A 89 -35.17 -18.75 -9.47
N SER A 90 -34.45 -17.64 -9.42
CA SER A 90 -34.75 -16.53 -10.34
C SER A 90 -33.51 -16.05 -11.08
N GLY A 91 -33.38 -16.51 -12.33
CA GLY A 91 -32.40 -16.05 -13.34
C GLY A 91 -32.62 -14.60 -13.80
N LYS A 92 -32.87 -13.69 -12.86
CA LYS A 92 -32.84 -12.25 -13.08
C LYS A 92 -31.84 -11.68 -12.10
N SER A 93 -30.77 -11.10 -12.64
CA SER A 93 -29.83 -10.25 -11.93
C SER A 93 -30.59 -9.06 -11.34
N SER A 94 -31.18 -9.23 -10.16
CA SER A 94 -31.71 -8.12 -9.38
C SER A 94 -30.52 -7.25 -9.02
N SER A 95 -30.56 -6.01 -9.50
CA SER A 95 -29.54 -5.00 -9.34
C SER A 95 -29.01 -4.94 -7.90
N PHE A 96 -27.70 -5.19 -7.73
CA PHE A 96 -26.93 -5.05 -6.50
C PHE A 96 -27.11 -3.68 -5.79
N SER A 97 -27.70 -2.69 -6.46
CA SER A 97 -27.89 -1.32 -5.99
C SER A 97 -29.01 -1.13 -4.97
N SER A 98 -30.02 -2.01 -4.88
CA SER A 98 -31.11 -1.86 -3.89
C SER A 98 -30.87 -2.63 -2.59
N ALA A 99 -29.93 -3.58 -2.60
CA ALA A 99 -29.52 -4.31 -1.39
C ALA A 99 -28.52 -3.49 -0.56
N SER A 100 -27.72 -2.63 -1.19
CA SER A 100 -26.66 -1.85 -0.54
C SER A 100 -27.14 -0.74 0.40
N SER A 101 -28.43 -0.40 0.40
CA SER A 101 -29.02 0.60 1.31
C SER A 101 -29.82 0.01 2.47
N ARG A 102 -30.15 -1.29 2.45
CA ARG A 102 -30.81 -1.94 3.59
C ARG A 102 -29.78 -2.13 4.67
N GLY A 103 -30.04 -1.60 5.87
CA GLY A 103 -29.18 -1.73 7.03
C GLY A 103 -28.35 -0.49 7.36
N TRP A 104 -28.25 0.48 6.44
CA TRP A 104 -27.60 1.76 6.73
C TRP A 104 -28.63 2.78 7.23
N THR A 105 -28.56 3.14 8.51
CA THR A 105 -29.39 4.19 9.12
C THR A 105 -28.61 5.48 9.28
N ALA A 106 -29.26 6.64 9.16
CA ALA A 106 -28.64 7.90 9.50
C ALA A 106 -28.48 7.99 11.02
N ASP A 107 -27.27 8.25 11.49
CA ASP A 107 -27.00 8.51 12.90
C ASP A 107 -26.44 9.91 13.01
N ASP A 108 -27.14 10.80 13.71
CA ASP A 108 -26.70 12.19 13.96
C ASP A 108 -26.10 12.36 15.36
N ARG A 109 -26.03 11.30 16.18
CA ARG A 109 -25.56 11.40 17.58
C ARG A 109 -24.14 11.93 17.68
N TRP A 110 -23.26 11.48 16.78
CA TRP A 110 -21.87 11.95 16.71
C TRP A 110 -21.79 13.44 16.32
N LYS A 111 -22.69 13.91 15.44
CA LYS A 111 -22.76 15.33 15.04
C LYS A 111 -23.21 16.20 16.21
N LEU A 112 -24.24 15.77 16.94
CA LEU A 112 -24.69 16.45 18.16
C LEU A 112 -23.60 16.46 19.25
N ALA A 113 -22.86 15.37 19.40
CA ALA A 113 -21.72 15.30 20.33
C ALA A 113 -20.57 16.23 19.91
N ALA A 114 -20.28 16.33 18.60
CA ALA A 114 -19.26 17.22 18.06
C ALA A 114 -19.62 18.70 18.25
N GLU A 115 -20.87 19.08 17.95
CA GLU A 115 -21.38 20.44 18.19
C GLU A 115 -21.35 20.80 19.69
N ALA A 116 -21.68 19.84 20.55
CA ALA A 116 -21.61 19.99 22.00
C ALA A 116 -20.19 19.87 22.59
N HIS A 117 -19.15 19.73 21.76
CA HIS A 117 -17.74 19.58 22.16
C HIS A 117 -17.49 18.46 23.17
N ARG A 118 -18.29 17.39 23.09
CA ARG A 118 -18.12 16.22 23.95
C ARG A 118 -17.06 15.28 23.38
N PRO A 119 -16.36 14.49 24.21
CA PRO A 119 -15.32 13.58 23.73
C PRO A 119 -15.82 12.56 22.71
N GLU A 120 -17.09 12.15 22.75
CA GLU A 120 -17.68 11.20 21.79
C GLU A 120 -17.84 11.80 20.38
N GLY A 121 -17.80 13.12 20.27
CA GLY A 121 -17.85 13.85 19.00
C GLY A 121 -16.49 14.14 18.39
N ILE A 122 -15.39 13.77 19.06
CA ILE A 122 -14.04 13.97 18.52
C ILE A 122 -13.74 12.84 17.53
N PRO A 123 -13.46 13.15 16.25
CA PRO A 123 -13.16 12.12 15.26
C PRO A 123 -11.85 11.41 15.62
N PHE A 124 -11.86 10.09 15.44
CA PHE A 124 -10.67 9.25 15.51
C PHE A 124 -10.23 8.92 14.09
N HIS A 125 -9.02 9.33 13.71
CA HIS A 125 -8.58 9.18 12.31
C HIS A 125 -7.64 8.00 12.14
N VAL A 126 -8.06 7.05 11.31
CA VAL A 126 -7.25 5.92 10.87
C VAL A 126 -6.70 6.19 9.47
N LEU A 127 -5.38 6.21 9.33
CA LEU A 127 -4.73 6.28 8.02
C LEU A 127 -4.58 4.87 7.45
N VAL A 128 -5.20 4.61 6.31
CA VAL A 128 -5.07 3.33 5.59
C VAL A 128 -4.10 3.51 4.43
N VAL A 129 -3.07 2.66 4.37
CA VAL A 129 -2.04 2.67 3.32
C VAL A 129 -1.93 1.27 2.72
N ALA A 130 -2.13 1.14 1.42
CA ALA A 130 -2.01 -0.13 0.70
C ALA A 130 -0.78 -0.13 -0.21
N ASP A 131 -0.25 -1.33 -0.47
CA ASP A 131 0.78 -1.63 -1.47
C ASP A 131 2.01 -0.68 -1.46
N PRO A 132 2.68 -0.45 -0.32
CA PRO A 132 3.88 0.38 -0.30
C PRO A 132 5.05 -0.28 -1.08
N GLN A 133 5.02 -1.60 -1.29
CA GLN A 133 5.89 -2.41 -2.16
C GLN A 133 7.35 -1.95 -2.18
N LEU A 134 8.04 -2.16 -1.06
CA LEU A 134 9.43 -1.75 -0.95
C LEU A 134 10.33 -2.57 -1.89
N LEU A 135 10.77 -1.95 -2.99
CA LEU A 135 11.59 -2.60 -4.02
C LEU A 135 12.87 -3.25 -3.47
N ASP A 136 13.12 -4.48 -3.91
CA ASP A 136 14.35 -5.25 -3.68
C ASP A 136 15.39 -4.96 -4.80
N MET A 137 16.67 -5.20 -4.50
CA MET A 137 17.73 -5.34 -5.50
C MET A 137 17.50 -6.50 -6.48
N ARG A 138 16.65 -7.48 -6.14
CA ARG A 138 16.28 -8.62 -6.99
C ARG A 138 15.34 -8.26 -8.14
N SER A 139 14.46 -7.26 -7.98
CA SER A 139 13.39 -6.91 -8.92
C SER A 139 13.85 -6.46 -10.32
N TYR A 140 15.17 -6.34 -10.57
CA TYR A 140 15.74 -6.02 -11.88
C TYR A 140 16.99 -6.84 -12.21
N PRO A 141 16.87 -8.14 -12.56
CA PRO A 141 18.03 -9.03 -12.70
C PRO A 141 19.06 -8.62 -13.77
N GLY A 142 18.73 -7.76 -14.75
CA GLY A 142 19.64 -7.37 -15.85
C GLY A 142 20.39 -6.04 -15.73
N ARG A 143 20.28 -5.29 -14.63
CA ARG A 143 20.94 -3.96 -14.48
C ARG A 143 22.30 -4.04 -13.78
N ASN A 144 23.24 -3.15 -14.10
CA ASN A 144 24.47 -2.97 -13.32
C ASN A 144 24.11 -2.63 -11.86
N LEU A 145 24.83 -3.24 -10.92
CA LEU A 145 24.67 -3.09 -9.46
C LEU A 145 24.53 -1.63 -9.01
N PHE A 146 25.27 -0.70 -9.62
CA PHE A 146 25.17 0.73 -9.34
C PHE A 146 23.78 1.30 -9.71
N PHE A 147 23.26 0.96 -10.89
CA PHE A 147 21.94 1.43 -11.32
C PHE A 147 20.80 0.77 -10.53
N LYS A 148 20.97 -0.48 -10.08
CA LYS A 148 20.03 -1.12 -9.14
C LYS A 148 20.02 -0.36 -7.81
N TRP A 149 21.19 -0.15 -7.22
CA TRP A 149 21.32 0.61 -5.97
C TRP A 149 20.72 2.01 -6.10
N LEU A 150 20.98 2.72 -7.20
CA LEU A 150 20.44 4.05 -7.44
C LEU A 150 18.91 4.02 -7.58
N GLY A 151 18.35 3.05 -8.30
CA GLY A 151 16.89 2.89 -8.43
C GLY A 151 16.20 2.62 -7.10
N VAL A 152 16.77 1.71 -6.30
CA VAL A 152 16.34 1.41 -4.93
C VAL A 152 16.40 2.67 -4.05
N LYS A 153 17.48 3.45 -4.13
CA LYS A 153 17.62 4.71 -3.37
C LYS A 153 16.65 5.79 -3.79
N MET A 154 16.39 5.95 -5.09
CA MET A 154 15.43 6.93 -5.59
C MET A 154 14.02 6.57 -5.13
N THR A 155 13.65 5.29 -5.16
CA THR A 155 12.36 4.80 -4.67
C THR A 155 12.23 5.00 -3.16
N ASP A 156 13.28 4.68 -2.38
CA ASP A 156 13.34 4.96 -0.93
C ASP A 156 13.15 6.46 -0.63
N LEU A 157 13.73 7.34 -1.44
CA LEU A 157 13.59 8.79 -1.26
C LEU A 157 12.18 9.25 -1.61
N TYR A 158 11.57 8.68 -2.66
CA TYR A 158 10.20 8.98 -3.07
C TYR A 158 9.18 8.50 -2.03
N ALA A 159 9.29 7.25 -1.56
CA ALA A 159 8.43 6.71 -0.51
C ALA A 159 8.53 7.54 0.78
N ARG A 160 9.77 7.87 1.23
CA ARG A 160 9.98 8.75 2.39
C ARG A 160 9.43 10.16 2.18
N LYS A 161 9.50 10.68 0.95
CA LYS A 161 8.97 12.00 0.58
C LYS A 161 7.45 12.00 0.70
N SER A 162 6.77 11.00 0.15
CA SER A 162 5.31 10.82 0.25
C SER A 162 4.86 10.63 1.69
N TRP A 163 5.52 9.74 2.44
CA TRP A 163 5.21 9.52 3.85
C TRP A 163 5.38 10.78 4.71
N ARG A 164 6.44 11.56 4.47
CA ARG A 164 6.65 12.84 5.16
C ARG A 164 5.58 13.88 4.84
N ALA A 165 5.02 13.87 3.63
CA ALA A 165 3.91 14.76 3.31
C ALA A 165 2.67 14.37 4.14
N VAL A 166 2.25 13.10 4.07
CA VAL A 166 1.07 12.60 4.81
C VAL A 166 1.23 12.81 6.31
N SER A 167 2.37 12.42 6.89
CA SER A 167 2.63 12.59 8.32
C SER A 167 2.78 14.05 8.77
N ARG A 168 3.09 15.00 7.87
CA ARG A 168 3.10 16.43 8.20
C ARG A 168 1.72 17.08 8.09
N LEU A 169 0.94 16.70 7.08
CA LEU A 169 -0.44 17.18 6.93
C LEU A 169 -1.29 16.72 8.13
N SER A 170 -1.02 15.51 8.62
CA SER A 170 -1.55 14.99 9.89
C SER A 170 -1.12 15.74 11.16
N ARG A 171 -0.16 16.69 11.09
CA ARG A 171 0.39 17.41 12.27
C ARG A 171 0.00 18.89 12.29
N GLY A 172 -0.74 19.38 11.30
CA GLY A 172 -1.06 20.80 11.15
C GLY A 172 -2.01 21.33 12.23
N LYS A 173 -1.98 22.65 12.49
CA LYS A 173 -2.95 23.36 13.35
C LYS A 173 -4.41 23.30 12.85
N SER A 174 -4.63 22.85 11.62
CA SER A 174 -5.89 22.87 10.88
C SER A 174 -6.18 21.54 10.16
N GLY A 175 -5.30 20.54 10.28
CA GLY A 175 -5.52 19.22 9.72
C GLY A 175 -5.64 18.22 10.85
N GLY A 176 -6.69 17.40 10.83
CA GLY A 176 -6.91 16.32 11.79
C GLY A 176 -5.65 15.51 12.08
N ARG A 177 -5.51 15.09 13.35
CA ARG A 177 -4.43 14.21 13.79
C ARG A 177 -4.68 12.80 13.28
N VAL A 178 -3.66 12.09 12.80
CA VAL A 178 -3.76 10.63 12.58
C VAL A 178 -3.51 9.96 13.92
N ASP A 179 -4.47 9.17 14.37
CA ASP A 179 -4.42 8.47 15.66
C ASP A 179 -3.95 7.02 15.51
N ALA A 180 -4.16 6.39 14.35
CA ALA A 180 -3.70 5.04 14.04
C ALA A 180 -3.39 4.84 12.55
N VAL A 181 -2.60 3.81 12.22
CA VAL A 181 -2.26 3.46 10.82
C VAL A 181 -2.58 1.99 10.55
N VAL A 182 -3.20 1.70 9.41
CA VAL A 182 -3.39 0.33 8.91
C VAL A 182 -2.64 0.21 7.59
N TRP A 183 -1.72 -0.75 7.53
CA TRP A 183 -0.99 -1.12 6.32
C TRP A 183 -1.65 -2.35 5.69
N LEU A 184 -2.14 -2.20 4.47
CA LEU A 184 -2.90 -3.22 3.75
C LEU A 184 -2.05 -3.87 2.66
N GLY A 185 -1.35 -4.93 3.03
CA GLY A 185 -0.71 -5.83 2.09
C GLY A 185 0.50 -5.27 1.35
N ASP A 186 1.22 -6.20 0.72
CA ASP A 186 2.35 -5.96 -0.18
C ASP A 186 3.35 -4.95 0.39
N LEU A 187 3.78 -5.22 1.63
CA LEU A 187 4.71 -4.36 2.34
C LEU A 187 6.08 -4.40 1.68
N LEU A 188 6.49 -5.60 1.26
CA LEU A 188 7.75 -5.91 0.60
C LEU A 188 7.48 -6.45 -0.80
N ASP A 189 8.27 -6.03 -1.78
CA ASP A 189 8.13 -6.48 -3.18
C ASP A 189 8.54 -7.96 -3.39
N SER A 190 9.41 -8.48 -2.51
CA SER A 190 9.98 -9.84 -2.60
C SER A 190 9.96 -10.57 -1.25
N GLY A 191 8.91 -10.39 -0.45
CA GLY A 191 8.74 -11.05 0.86
C GLY A 191 8.81 -12.58 0.78
N THR A 192 8.25 -13.12 -0.30
CA THR A 192 8.21 -14.55 -0.64
C THR A 192 9.55 -15.15 -1.03
N GLU A 193 10.35 -14.42 -1.80
CA GLU A 193 11.62 -14.90 -2.35
C GLU A 193 12.76 -14.90 -1.31
N MET A 194 12.56 -14.23 -0.18
CA MET A 194 13.54 -14.15 0.90
C MET A 194 13.49 -15.39 1.79
N VAL A 195 14.33 -16.36 1.47
CA VAL A 195 14.52 -17.57 2.30
C VAL A 195 15.35 -17.26 3.55
N ASP A 196 16.26 -16.29 3.51
CA ASP A 196 17.10 -15.93 4.67
C ASP A 196 16.38 -14.94 5.61
N LYS A 197 16.16 -15.36 6.86
CA LYS A 197 15.59 -14.56 7.94
C LYS A 197 16.35 -13.24 8.17
N LYS A 198 17.68 -13.26 8.07
CA LYS A 198 18.51 -12.05 8.24
C LYS A 198 18.27 -11.04 7.14
N GLU A 199 18.05 -11.52 5.91
CA GLU A 199 17.72 -10.67 4.79
C GLU A 199 16.32 -10.09 4.94
N HIS A 200 15.33 -10.91 5.33
CA HIS A 200 13.98 -10.45 5.64
C HIS A 200 13.98 -9.31 6.67
N LEU A 201 14.66 -9.49 7.81
CA LEU A 201 14.78 -8.48 8.85
C LEU A 201 15.46 -7.19 8.38
N ARG A 202 16.40 -7.27 7.42
CA ARG A 202 17.01 -6.07 6.81
C ARG A 202 15.99 -5.25 6.03
N TYR A 203 15.07 -5.91 5.33
CA TYR A 203 13.99 -5.26 4.58
C TYR A 203 12.90 -4.71 5.51
N VAL A 204 12.52 -5.45 6.55
CA VAL A 204 11.66 -4.96 7.64
C VAL A 204 12.24 -3.69 8.26
N HIS A 205 13.52 -3.70 8.64
CA HIS A 205 14.19 -2.51 9.17
C HIS A 205 14.22 -1.35 8.16
N ARG A 206 14.41 -1.64 6.86
CA ARG A 206 14.36 -0.62 5.81
C ARG A 206 12.95 -0.03 5.66
N PHE A 207 11.91 -0.85 5.79
CA PHE A 207 10.50 -0.43 5.80
C PHE A 207 10.23 0.57 6.93
N HIS A 208 10.50 0.21 8.19
CA HIS A 208 10.28 1.12 9.32
C HIS A 208 11.13 2.39 9.25
N ARG A 209 12.34 2.32 8.67
CA ARG A 209 13.17 3.51 8.43
C ARG A 209 12.58 4.43 7.35
N ASN A 210 11.89 3.88 6.36
CA ASN A 210 11.24 4.65 5.31
C ASN A 210 9.88 5.21 5.73
N PHE A 211 9.19 4.51 6.64
CA PHE A 211 7.87 4.87 7.14
C PHE A 211 7.87 5.03 8.68
N PRO A 212 8.62 6.00 9.23
CA PRO A 212 8.63 6.23 10.67
C PRO A 212 7.26 6.72 11.16
N LEU A 213 6.66 6.00 12.10
CA LEU A 213 5.36 6.36 12.65
C LEU A 213 5.42 7.69 13.44
N PRO A 214 4.39 8.56 13.33
CA PRO A 214 4.21 9.69 14.23
C PRO A 214 4.16 9.25 15.71
N ARG A 215 4.53 10.13 16.64
CA ARG A 215 4.46 9.83 18.09
C ARG A 215 3.12 10.25 18.67
N ALA A 216 2.61 9.49 19.64
CA ALA A 216 1.29 9.64 20.27
C ALA A 216 1.09 10.94 21.08
N SER A 217 2.10 11.81 21.21
CA SER A 217 2.01 13.08 21.96
C SER A 217 1.05 14.10 21.32
N THR A 218 0.46 13.75 20.18
CA THR A 218 -0.58 14.50 19.47
C THR A 218 -1.96 13.83 19.54
N SER A 219 -2.12 12.65 20.17
CA SER A 219 -3.40 11.93 20.30
C SER A 219 -4.07 12.18 21.66
N LEU A 220 -5.37 11.89 21.75
CA LEU A 220 -6.24 12.18 22.89
C LEU A 220 -5.75 11.60 24.23
N PHE A 221 -4.86 10.58 24.22
CA PHE A 221 -4.19 10.05 25.42
C PHE A 221 -3.37 11.11 26.18
N SER A 222 -2.97 12.20 25.51
CA SER A 222 -2.29 13.34 26.16
C SER A 222 -3.21 14.17 27.07
N THR A 223 -4.55 14.11 26.92
CA THR A 223 -5.47 14.88 27.78
C THR A 223 -5.51 14.38 29.22
N LEU A 224 -5.15 13.12 29.46
CA LEU A 224 -4.92 12.53 30.79
C LEU A 224 -3.55 12.96 31.37
N SER A 225 -2.59 13.36 30.54
CA SER A 225 -1.24 13.76 30.96
C SER A 225 -1.07 15.27 31.18
N ARG A 226 -2.18 16.03 31.31
CA ARG A 226 -2.19 17.50 31.45
C ARG A 226 -1.49 18.06 32.69
N TYR A 227 -0.94 17.21 33.55
CA TYR A 227 -0.18 17.61 34.74
C TYR A 227 1.30 17.16 34.75
N GLY A 228 1.79 16.50 33.69
CA GLY A 228 3.14 15.92 33.65
C GLY A 228 4.11 16.65 32.71
N HIS A 229 5.11 17.29 33.31
CA HIS A 229 6.40 17.74 32.78
C HIS A 229 6.64 17.82 31.24
N ARG A 230 7.06 19.03 30.81
CA ARG A 230 7.77 19.32 29.54
C ARG A 230 9.18 18.68 29.50
N GLY A 231 9.26 17.35 29.60
CA GLY A 231 10.51 16.61 29.63
C GLY A 231 10.45 15.36 28.78
N SER A 232 11.31 15.30 27.76
CA SER A 232 11.64 14.12 26.95
C SER A 232 10.55 13.57 26.02
N SER A 233 10.55 14.07 24.78
CA SER A 233 9.85 13.51 23.62
C SER A 233 10.29 12.10 23.20
N HIS A 234 11.22 11.49 23.94
CA HIS A 234 11.72 10.13 23.74
C HIS A 234 10.92 9.07 24.52
N LEU A 235 10.04 9.47 25.45
CA LEU A 235 9.21 8.57 26.26
C LEU A 235 7.79 8.38 25.68
N VAL A 236 7.50 9.01 24.54
CA VAL A 236 6.18 8.92 23.90
C VAL A 236 6.21 7.82 22.84
N PRO A 237 5.37 6.78 22.96
CA PRO A 237 5.34 5.71 21.97
C PRO A 237 4.85 6.21 20.60
N PRO A 238 5.21 5.54 19.50
CA PRO A 238 4.58 5.77 18.20
C PRO A 238 3.07 5.55 18.27
N ILE A 239 2.33 6.15 17.35
CA ILE A 239 0.91 5.83 17.17
C ILE A 239 0.75 4.34 16.82
N PRO A 240 -0.34 3.69 17.26
CA PRO A 240 -0.57 2.29 16.96
C PRO A 240 -0.64 2.05 15.45
N SER A 241 -0.11 0.90 15.02
CA SER A 241 -0.25 0.42 13.65
C SER A 241 -0.64 -1.06 13.58
N ILE A 242 -1.42 -1.41 12.57
CA ILE A 242 -1.71 -2.79 12.15
C ILE A 242 -1.05 -3.00 10.79
N LEU A 243 -0.38 -4.12 10.59
CA LEU A 243 0.27 -4.49 9.34
C LEU A 243 -0.29 -5.82 8.85
N VAL A 244 -0.98 -5.77 7.71
CA VAL A 244 -1.64 -6.93 7.12
C VAL A 244 -0.78 -7.44 5.97
N PRO A 245 -0.52 -8.76 5.88
CA PRO A 245 0.26 -9.32 4.78
C PRO A 245 -0.50 -9.29 3.46
N GLY A 246 0.24 -9.17 2.35
CA GLY A 246 -0.26 -9.36 0.99
C GLY A 246 0.36 -10.56 0.27
N ASN A 247 0.05 -10.70 -1.02
CA ASN A 247 0.55 -11.79 -1.84
C ASN A 247 2.05 -11.67 -2.13
N HIS A 248 2.63 -10.46 -2.13
CA HIS A 248 4.07 -10.29 -2.26
C HIS A 248 4.83 -10.60 -0.95
N ASP A 249 4.13 -10.60 0.18
CA ASP A 249 4.71 -10.92 1.49
C ASP A 249 4.71 -12.43 1.76
N LEU A 250 3.56 -13.10 1.58
CA LEU A 250 3.36 -14.51 1.92
C LEU A 250 3.34 -15.47 0.71
N GLY A 251 3.01 -14.95 -0.47
CA GLY A 251 2.95 -15.73 -1.70
C GLY A 251 1.55 -16.20 -2.03
N LEU A 252 1.24 -16.23 -3.32
CA LEU A 252 -0.02 -16.74 -3.82
C LEU A 252 0.13 -18.25 -4.07
N HIS A 253 -0.57 -19.08 -3.29
CA HIS A 253 -0.52 -20.55 -3.36
C HIS A 253 0.93 -21.08 -3.24
N SER A 254 1.55 -20.87 -2.08
CA SER A 254 2.86 -21.48 -1.80
C SER A 254 2.77 -23.01 -2.03
N PRO A 255 3.59 -23.60 -2.92
CA PRO A 255 3.45 -24.99 -3.35
C PRO A 255 3.74 -26.02 -2.25
N SER A 256 4.23 -25.56 -1.09
CA SER A 256 4.47 -26.36 0.10
C SER A 256 3.96 -25.60 1.32
N SER A 257 3.12 -26.24 2.13
CA SER A 257 2.61 -25.72 3.40
C SER A 257 3.72 -25.22 4.33
N SER A 258 4.85 -25.94 4.42
CA SER A 258 6.01 -25.54 5.22
C SER A 258 6.65 -24.22 4.80
N LEU A 259 6.62 -23.88 3.51
CA LEU A 259 7.13 -22.59 3.01
C LEU A 259 6.17 -21.46 3.32
N ALA A 260 4.87 -21.73 3.26
CA ALA A 260 3.82 -20.78 3.62
C ALA A 260 3.87 -20.45 5.12
N ALA A 261 3.97 -21.49 5.96
CA ALA A 261 4.18 -21.37 7.40
C ALA A 261 5.43 -20.57 7.74
N TYR A 262 6.55 -20.87 7.06
CA TYR A 262 7.79 -20.14 7.26
C TYR A 262 7.70 -18.68 6.80
N ALA A 263 6.97 -18.37 5.73
CA ALA A 263 6.72 -17.00 5.31
C ALA A 263 5.90 -16.22 6.34
N ARG A 264 4.88 -16.85 6.93
CA ARG A 264 4.06 -16.28 8.01
C ARG A 264 4.87 -16.07 9.28
N GLU A 265 5.70 -17.03 9.68
CA GLU A 265 6.58 -16.89 10.84
C GLU A 265 7.49 -15.67 10.68
N ARG A 266 8.14 -15.54 9.51
CA ARG A 266 8.98 -14.39 9.20
C ARG A 266 8.21 -13.08 9.21
N PHE A 267 7.01 -13.06 8.60
CA PHE A 267 6.15 -11.87 8.61
C PHE A 267 5.79 -11.48 10.04
N SER A 268 5.32 -12.43 10.84
CA SER A 268 4.92 -12.22 12.24
C SER A 268 6.06 -11.68 13.10
N GLU A 269 7.27 -12.19 12.91
CA GLU A 269 8.45 -11.69 13.60
C GLU A 269 8.83 -10.26 13.20
N GLY A 270 8.63 -9.89 11.92
CA GLY A 270 9.03 -8.59 11.39
C GLY A 270 7.99 -7.49 11.57
N PHE A 271 6.71 -7.82 11.39
CA PHE A 271 5.61 -6.88 11.25
C PHE A 271 4.48 -7.09 12.26
N GLY A 272 4.49 -8.22 12.99
CA GLY A 272 3.43 -8.58 13.93
C GLY A 272 2.40 -9.55 13.35
N PRO A 273 1.38 -9.93 14.15
CA PRO A 273 0.48 -11.03 13.83
C PRO A 273 -0.31 -10.79 12.53
N THR A 274 -0.47 -11.87 11.74
CA THR A 274 -1.11 -11.82 10.42
C THR A 274 -2.63 -11.71 10.47
N TRP A 275 -3.24 -11.98 11.62
CA TRP A 275 -4.66 -11.82 11.91
C TRP A 275 -4.85 -11.35 13.36
N GLY A 276 -6.03 -10.85 13.68
CA GLY A 276 -6.39 -10.48 15.04
C GLY A 276 -7.43 -9.39 15.12
N GLU A 277 -7.67 -8.94 16.34
CA GLU A 277 -8.58 -7.86 16.68
C GLU A 277 -7.88 -6.84 17.57
N ARG A 278 -8.28 -5.57 17.44
CA ARG A 278 -7.86 -4.50 18.33
C ARG A 278 -8.96 -3.46 18.46
N GLU A 279 -9.27 -3.06 19.68
CA GLU A 279 -10.18 -1.94 19.92
C GLU A 279 -9.45 -0.60 19.75
N TRP A 280 -10.00 0.27 18.91
CA TRP A 280 -9.59 1.67 18.76
C TRP A 280 -10.79 2.60 18.94
N ASN A 281 -10.80 3.36 20.03
CA ASN A 281 -11.84 4.37 20.31
C ASN A 281 -13.28 3.81 20.24
N GLY A 282 -13.52 2.65 20.88
CA GLY A 282 -14.83 1.98 20.86
C GLY A 282 -15.17 1.24 19.57
N TRP A 283 -14.25 1.19 18.60
CA TRP A 283 -14.39 0.38 17.38
C TRP A 283 -13.47 -0.83 17.43
N SER A 284 -14.04 -2.03 17.24
CA SER A 284 -13.25 -3.23 16.97
C SER A 284 -12.70 -3.17 15.54
N VAL A 285 -11.38 -3.17 15.42
CA VAL A 285 -10.67 -3.30 14.15
C VAL A 285 -10.19 -4.74 14.05
N VAL A 286 -10.65 -5.43 13.02
CA VAL A 286 -10.34 -6.83 12.76
C VAL A 286 -9.54 -6.93 11.46
N TRP A 287 -8.50 -7.75 11.45
CA TRP A 287 -7.74 -8.08 10.25
C TRP A 287 -7.50 -9.58 10.15
N VAL A 288 -7.40 -10.06 8.92
CA VAL A 288 -7.26 -11.48 8.59
C VAL A 288 -6.19 -11.63 7.52
N ASP A 289 -5.44 -12.72 7.63
CA ASP A 289 -4.61 -13.20 6.55
C ASP A 289 -5.48 -13.78 5.43
N ALA A 290 -5.75 -12.96 4.41
CA ALA A 290 -6.54 -13.39 3.27
C ALA A 290 -5.84 -14.48 2.43
N MET A 291 -4.51 -14.61 2.50
CA MET A 291 -3.78 -15.64 1.76
C MET A 291 -4.01 -17.03 2.36
N ALA A 292 -4.15 -17.11 3.69
CA ALA A 292 -4.48 -18.37 4.35
C ALA A 292 -5.85 -18.93 3.91
N LEU A 293 -6.83 -18.06 3.63
CA LEU A 293 -8.17 -18.47 3.17
C LEU A 293 -8.15 -19.19 1.81
N LEU A 294 -7.07 -19.05 1.05
CA LEU A 294 -6.90 -19.69 -0.26
C LEU A 294 -6.20 -21.06 -0.15
N GLU A 295 -5.68 -21.41 1.02
CA GLU A 295 -4.90 -22.65 1.20
C GLU A 295 -5.82 -23.86 1.43
N PRO A 296 -5.55 -25.00 0.76
CA PRO A 296 -6.29 -26.24 0.99
C PRO A 296 -6.31 -26.65 2.46
N GLU A 297 -5.22 -26.41 3.19
CA GLU A 297 -5.09 -26.69 4.62
C GLU A 297 -6.05 -25.86 5.48
N PHE A 298 -6.41 -24.64 5.07
CA PHE A 298 -7.41 -23.84 5.77
C PHE A 298 -8.83 -24.40 5.52
N VAL A 299 -9.13 -24.72 4.26
CA VAL A 299 -10.47 -25.17 3.83
C VAL A 299 -10.77 -26.61 4.26
N GLN A 300 -9.80 -27.50 4.11
CA GLN A 300 -9.93 -28.96 4.28
C GLN A 300 -9.23 -29.48 5.54
N GLY A 301 -8.48 -28.64 6.25
CA GLY A 301 -7.70 -29.05 7.41
C GLY A 301 -8.56 -29.47 8.60
N ASP A 302 -8.06 -30.49 9.30
CA ASP A 302 -8.62 -31.00 10.54
C ASP A 302 -8.32 -30.09 11.74
N ILE A 303 -9.05 -30.33 12.83
CA ILE A 303 -8.84 -29.70 14.14
C ILE A 303 -7.38 -29.98 14.60
N GLY A 304 -6.62 -28.92 14.89
CA GLY A 304 -5.21 -28.99 15.28
C GLY A 304 -4.19 -28.68 14.18
N GLY A 305 -4.63 -28.31 12.97
CA GLY A 305 -3.76 -27.77 11.91
C GLY A 305 -3.26 -26.34 12.21
N GLU A 306 -2.30 -25.85 11.40
CA GLU A 306 -1.69 -24.51 11.49
C GLU A 306 -2.72 -23.37 11.58
N TYR A 307 -3.87 -23.53 10.93
CA TYR A 307 -4.94 -22.53 10.89
C TYR A 307 -6.08 -22.77 11.86
N SER A 308 -6.00 -23.78 12.72
CA SER A 308 -7.13 -24.17 13.58
C SER A 308 -7.58 -23.06 14.51
N GLU A 309 -6.64 -22.31 15.10
CA GLU A 309 -6.93 -21.16 15.97
C GLU A 309 -7.62 -20.03 15.20
N MET A 310 -7.08 -19.64 14.04
CA MET A 310 -7.66 -18.58 13.22
C MET A 310 -9.04 -18.98 12.68
N LYS A 311 -9.24 -20.25 12.33
CA LYS A 311 -10.54 -20.76 11.86
C LYS A 311 -11.58 -20.73 12.97
N GLN A 312 -11.24 -21.21 14.16
CA GLN A 312 -12.12 -21.13 15.33
C GLN A 312 -12.46 -19.67 15.65
N TRP A 313 -11.46 -18.78 15.67
CA TRP A 313 -11.68 -17.36 15.92
C TRP A 313 -12.57 -16.70 14.85
N LEU A 314 -12.46 -17.09 13.57
CA LEU A 314 -13.35 -16.60 12.51
C LEU A 314 -14.78 -17.11 12.65
N ASP A 315 -14.95 -18.36 13.08
CA ASP A 315 -16.26 -18.94 13.35
C ASP A 315 -16.93 -18.21 14.54
N ASP A 316 -16.19 -17.99 15.64
CA ASP A 316 -16.64 -17.23 16.82
C ASP A 316 -17.02 -15.77 16.44
N LEU A 317 -16.23 -15.14 15.56
CA LEU A 317 -16.52 -13.80 15.03
C LEU A 317 -17.82 -13.77 14.20
N GLY A 318 -18.09 -14.84 13.45
CA GLY A 318 -19.32 -15.02 12.67
C GLY A 318 -20.56 -15.24 13.53
N ASP A 319 -20.39 -15.93 14.66
CA ASP A 319 -21.47 -16.24 15.61
C ASP A 319 -21.74 -15.09 16.61
N GLY A 320 -20.85 -14.08 16.67
CA GLY A 320 -21.01 -12.88 17.48
C GLY A 320 -20.60 -13.05 18.95
N GLU A 321 -19.86 -14.11 19.28
CA GLU A 321 -19.35 -14.38 20.62
C GLU A 321 -17.94 -13.79 20.76
N PHE A 322 -17.84 -12.57 21.30
CA PHE A 322 -16.55 -11.91 21.51
C PHE A 322 -15.80 -12.54 22.69
N SER A 323 -14.79 -13.35 22.41
CA SER A 323 -13.77 -13.71 23.38
C SER A 323 -12.50 -12.91 23.09
N LEU A 324 -12.16 -11.98 23.99
CA LEU A 324 -10.93 -11.21 23.91
C LEU A 324 -9.74 -12.17 24.03
N ILE A 325 -9.05 -12.45 22.93
CA ILE A 325 -7.68 -12.98 22.99
C ILE A 325 -6.82 -11.80 23.43
N ALA A 326 -6.62 -11.69 24.75
CA ALA A 326 -5.64 -10.78 25.32
C ALA A 326 -4.27 -11.18 24.74
N THR A 327 -3.76 -10.39 23.81
CA THR A 327 -2.34 -10.39 23.50
C THR A 327 -1.63 -9.85 24.74
N GLU A 328 -1.29 -10.73 25.66
CA GLU A 328 -0.27 -10.46 26.69
C GLU A 328 1.03 -10.09 25.96
N ASP A 329 1.57 -8.93 26.34
CA ASP A 329 2.98 -8.56 26.26
C ASP A 329 3.66 -8.63 24.89
N LEU A 330 3.45 -7.59 24.08
CA LEU A 330 4.51 -7.05 23.23
C LEU A 330 4.78 -5.60 23.63
N GLU A 331 5.53 -5.44 24.72
CA GLU A 331 6.32 -4.23 24.96
C GLU A 331 7.33 -4.07 23.82
N PHE A 332 7.24 -2.95 23.10
CA PHE A 332 8.31 -2.42 22.25
C PHE A 332 8.58 -0.96 22.59
#